data_AF-A0A661MX99-F1
#
_entry.id   AF-A0A661MX99-F1
#
_cell.length_a   1.000
_cell.length_b   1.000
_cell.length_c   1.000
_cell.angle_alpha   90.00
_cell.angle_beta   90.00
_cell.angle_gamma   90.00
#
_symmetry.space_group_name_H-M   'P 1'
#
loop_
_entity.id
_entity.type
_entity.pdbx_description
1 polymer ?
#
loop_
_entity_poly.entity_id
_entity_poly.type
_entity_poly.pdbx_seq_one_letter_code
_entity_poly.pdbx_strand_id
1 'polypeptide(L)'
;MDSGIRVVLEQGVRVRFTARSQQSDFPNALPDDLFAKVRGSIGEQANPRGYAETKSATVQVKDPVDDKRVLDVWHEVTYEKSSDLDDLVDEVQWILKLDKYIAP
;
A
#
# COMPACT_ATOMS: atom_id res chain seq x y z
N MET A 1 -10.48 1.12 -8.46
CA MET A 1 -9.23 0.99 -7.68
C MET A 1 -9.33 2.04 -6.58
N ASP A 2 -9.60 1.65 -5.34
CA ASP A 2 -9.49 2.59 -4.21
C ASP A 2 -8.02 3.02 -4.18
N SER A 3 -7.73 4.32 -4.21
CA SER A 3 -6.34 4.81 -4.37
C SER A 3 -5.44 4.45 -3.18
N GLY A 4 -6.03 3.85 -2.13
CA GLY A 4 -5.34 3.45 -0.91
C GLY A 4 -4.93 4.62 -0.03
N ILE A 5 -5.12 5.87 -0.48
CA ILE A 5 -4.71 7.09 0.20
C ILE A 5 -5.81 7.55 1.15
N ARG A 6 -5.46 7.82 2.41
CA ARG A 6 -6.36 8.40 3.40
C ARG A 6 -5.66 9.52 4.16
N VAL A 7 -6.39 10.60 4.41
CA VAL A 7 -6.00 11.61 5.40
C VAL A 7 -6.80 11.31 6.67
N VAL A 8 -6.09 11.17 7.79
CA VAL A 8 -6.68 10.90 9.10
C VAL A 8 -6.42 12.14 9.97
N LEU A 9 -7.49 12.68 10.57
CA LEU A 9 -7.41 13.87 11.43
C LEU A 9 -7.48 13.53 12.94
N GLU A 10 -7.73 12.25 13.26
CA GLU A 10 -7.79 11.78 14.65
C GLU A 10 -6.38 11.75 15.26
N GLN A 11 -6.21 12.48 16.37
CA GLN A 11 -4.95 12.62 17.11
C GLN A 11 -3.83 13.34 16.33
N GLY A 12 -4.21 14.27 15.45
CA GLY A 12 -3.30 15.00 14.57
C GLY A 12 -3.49 14.59 13.10
N VAL A 13 -2.90 15.36 12.18
CA VAL A 13 -3.02 15.10 10.75
C VAL A 13 -2.01 14.04 10.32
N ARG A 14 -2.51 12.96 9.74
CA ARG A 14 -1.70 11.86 9.22
C ARG A 14 -2.10 11.54 7.79
N VAL A 15 -1.11 11.25 6.96
CA VAL A 15 -1.31 10.75 5.60
C VAL A 15 -0.94 9.28 5.59
N ARG A 16 -1.89 8.45 5.16
CA ARG A 16 -1.74 7.01 5.03
C ARG A 16 -1.87 6.63 3.56
N PHE A 17 -1.06 5.70 3.10
CA PHE A 17 -1.35 5.00 1.86
C PHE A 17 -0.98 3.53 1.91
N THR A 18 -1.65 2.73 1.09
CA THR A 18 -1.38 1.29 0.96
C THR A 18 -0.87 0.98 -0.44
N ALA A 19 0.23 0.25 -0.51
CA ALA A 19 0.78 -0.31 -1.73
C ALA A 19 0.77 -1.84 -1.67
N ARG A 20 0.82 -2.51 -2.82
CA ARG A 20 0.62 -3.95 -2.89
C ARG A 20 1.34 -4.62 -4.05
N SER A 21 1.62 -5.89 -3.87
CA SER A 21 1.82 -6.87 -4.94
C SER A 21 0.66 -7.87 -4.94
N GLN A 22 0.53 -8.67 -5.99
CA GLN A 22 -0.48 -9.72 -6.09
C GLN A 22 0.13 -11.03 -6.59
N GLN A 23 -0.37 -12.15 -6.08
CA GLN A 23 0.19 -13.48 -6.32
C GLN A 23 0.13 -13.86 -7.81
N SER A 24 -0.93 -13.46 -8.51
CA SER A 24 -1.13 -13.78 -9.93
C SER A 24 0.00 -13.29 -10.85
N ASP A 25 0.65 -12.17 -10.52
CA ASP A 25 1.78 -11.62 -11.29
C ASP A 25 3.11 -12.33 -10.99
N PHE A 26 3.19 -13.02 -9.85
CA PHE A 26 4.37 -13.76 -9.43
C PHE A 26 3.98 -15.17 -8.96
N PRO A 27 3.58 -16.08 -9.87
CA PRO A 27 2.94 -17.35 -9.49
C PRO A 27 3.75 -18.23 -8.55
N ASN A 28 5.08 -18.13 -8.61
CA ASN A 28 6.01 -18.95 -7.82
C ASN A 28 6.64 -18.21 -6.63
N ALA A 29 6.31 -16.93 -6.41
CA ALA A 29 6.87 -16.17 -5.30
C ALA A 29 6.21 -16.58 -3.97
N LEU A 30 7.01 -16.59 -2.91
CA LEU A 30 6.50 -16.77 -1.56
C LEU A 30 5.89 -15.46 -1.05
N PRO A 31 4.95 -15.51 -0.08
CA PRO A 31 4.38 -14.31 0.53
C PRO A 31 5.41 -13.30 1.03
N ASP A 32 6.50 -13.77 1.65
CA ASP A 32 7.56 -12.89 2.16
C ASP A 32 8.30 -12.16 1.05
N ASP A 33 8.53 -12.83 -0.10
CA ASP A 33 9.13 -12.21 -1.28
C ASP A 33 8.20 -11.13 -1.87
N LEU A 34 6.89 -11.37 -1.82
CA LEU A 34 5.88 -10.44 -2.30
C LEU A 34 5.81 -9.17 -1.44
N PHE A 35 5.92 -9.30 -0.11
CA PHE A 35 6.07 -8.14 0.77
C PHE A 35 7.42 -7.44 0.57
N ALA A 36 8.50 -8.20 0.40
CA ALA A 36 9.83 -7.63 0.16
C ALA A 36 9.86 -6.80 -1.13
N LYS A 37 9.18 -7.24 -2.19
CA LYS A 37 9.02 -6.47 -3.44
C LYS A 37 8.33 -5.12 -3.21
N VAL A 38 7.23 -5.11 -2.43
CA VAL A 38 6.53 -3.86 -2.09
C VAL A 38 7.45 -2.94 -1.29
N ARG A 39 8.14 -3.47 -0.28
CA ARG A 39 9.07 -2.70 0.56
C ARG A 39 10.25 -2.14 -0.23
N GLY A 40 10.81 -2.91 -1.16
CA GLY A 40 11.90 -2.48 -2.04
C GLY A 40 11.46 -1.34 -2.97
N SER A 41 10.29 -1.46 -3.61
CA SER A 41 9.85 -0.44 -4.57
C SER A 41 9.31 0.83 -3.90
N ILE A 42 8.50 0.68 -2.84
CA ILE A 42 7.79 1.79 -2.19
C ILE A 42 8.53 2.28 -0.96
N GLY A 43 9.04 1.37 -0.13
CA GLY A 43 9.75 1.73 1.10
C GLY A 43 11.01 2.55 0.82
N GLU A 44 11.76 2.24 -0.25
CA GLU A 44 12.93 3.03 -0.66
C GLU A 44 12.60 4.49 -1.00
N GLN A 45 11.38 4.76 -1.46
CA GLN A 45 10.90 6.11 -1.78
C GLN A 45 10.22 6.79 -0.57
N ALA A 46 9.47 6.01 0.21
CA ALA A 46 8.63 6.49 1.30
C ALA A 46 9.42 6.75 2.59
N ASN A 47 10.35 5.84 2.95
CA ASN A 47 11.11 5.94 4.20
C ASN A 47 11.95 7.24 4.27
N PRO A 48 12.68 7.67 3.22
CA PRO A 48 13.44 8.92 3.27
C PRO A 48 12.56 10.18 3.41
N ARG A 49 11.27 10.11 3.03
CA ARG A 49 10.31 11.20 3.20
C ARG A 49 9.63 11.20 4.58
N GLY A 50 9.96 10.24 5.44
CA GLY A 50 9.43 10.13 6.80
C GLY A 50 8.16 9.30 6.93
N TYR A 51 7.79 8.53 5.91
CA TYR A 51 6.74 7.53 6.06
C TYR A 51 7.29 6.27 6.73
N ALA A 52 6.55 5.73 7.69
CA ALA A 52 6.85 4.46 8.34
C ALA A 52 5.83 3.40 7.95
N GLU A 53 6.29 2.15 7.77
CA GLU A 53 5.38 1.01 7.63
C GLU A 53 4.62 0.80 8.95
N THR A 54 3.28 0.85 8.91
CA THR A 54 2.43 0.66 10.09
C THR A 54 1.63 -0.63 10.06
N LYS A 55 1.45 -1.22 8.88
CA LYS A 55 0.70 -2.48 8.71
C LYS A 55 1.16 -3.22 7.46
N SER A 56 1.27 -4.53 7.57
CA SER A 56 1.29 -5.46 6.45
C SER A 56 0.13 -6.44 6.56
N ALA A 57 -0.48 -6.81 5.43
CA ALA A 57 -1.62 -7.72 5.39
C ALA A 57 -1.68 -8.51 4.10
N THR A 58 -2.12 -9.76 4.21
CA THR A 58 -2.51 -10.59 3.06
C THR A 58 -4.02 -10.50 2.89
N VAL A 59 -4.48 -10.10 1.71
CA VAL A 59 -5.90 -9.91 1.40
C VAL A 59 -6.30 -10.86 0.28
N GLN A 60 -7.26 -11.74 0.56
CA GLN A 60 -7.86 -12.59 -0.47
C GLN A 60 -8.91 -11.79 -1.26
N VAL A 61 -8.71 -11.70 -2.56
CA VAL A 61 -9.70 -11.15 -3.49
C VAL A 61 -10.68 -12.26 -3.82
N LYS A 62 -11.89 -12.16 -3.28
CA LYS A 62 -12.95 -13.14 -3.51
C LYS A 62 -13.76 -12.81 -4.75
N ASP A 63 -14.37 -13.82 -5.36
CA ASP A 63 -15.34 -13.63 -6.43
C ASP A 63 -16.61 -12.96 -5.84
N PRO A 64 -17.09 -11.84 -6.39
CA PRO A 64 -18.28 -11.15 -5.87
C PRO A 64 -19.57 -11.98 -6.01
N VAL A 65 -19.58 -13.02 -6.84
CA VAL A 65 -20.73 -13.93 -7.04
C VAL A 65 -20.57 -15.21 -6.21
N ASP A 66 -19.33 -15.62 -5.89
CA ASP A 66 -19.02 -16.82 -5.10
C ASP A 66 -17.92 -16.54 -4.05
N ASP A 67 -18.31 -16.33 -2.79
CA ASP A 67 -17.40 -15.96 -1.70
C ASP A 67 -16.44 -17.08 -1.25
N LYS A 68 -16.62 -18.30 -1.76
CA LYS A 68 -15.71 -19.43 -1.55
C LYS A 68 -14.58 -19.45 -2.57
N ARG A 69 -14.74 -18.78 -3.70
CA ARG A 69 -13.74 -18.70 -4.75
C ARG A 69 -12.81 -17.51 -4.50
N VAL A 70 -11.51 -17.79 -4.42
CA VAL A 70 -10.46 -16.77 -4.40
C VAL A 70 -9.98 -16.54 -5.83
N LEU A 71 -10.07 -15.30 -6.29
CA LEU A 71 -9.61 -14.86 -7.59
C LEU A 71 -8.13 -14.46 -7.58
N ASP A 72 -7.66 -13.86 -6.48
CA ASP A 72 -6.26 -13.49 -6.30
C ASP A 72 -5.93 -13.28 -4.82
N VAL A 73 -4.64 -13.14 -4.51
CA VAL A 73 -4.14 -12.83 -3.17
C VAL A 73 -3.21 -11.61 -3.25
N TRP A 74 -3.61 -10.53 -2.59
CA TRP A 74 -2.82 -9.30 -2.48
C TRP A 74 -1.96 -9.32 -1.23
N HIS A 75 -0.75 -8.77 -1.34
CA HIS A 75 0.18 -8.58 -0.24
C HIS A 75 0.38 -7.07 -0.09
N GLU A 76 -0.28 -6.50 0.90
CA GLU A 76 -0.41 -5.06 1.10
C GLU A 76 0.51 -4.56 2.20
N VAL A 77 1.18 -3.44 1.96
CA VAL A 77 1.98 -2.70 2.94
C VAL A 77 1.43 -1.29 3.04
N THR A 78 1.13 -0.88 4.27
CA THR A 78 0.58 0.43 4.59
C THR A 78 1.63 1.30 5.25
N TYR A 79 1.77 2.52 4.73
CA TYR A 79 2.71 3.53 5.18
C TYR A 79 1.95 4.73 5.75
N GLU A 80 2.47 5.30 6.83
CA GLU A 80 1.92 6.50 7.46
C GLU A 80 3.00 7.53 7.77
N LYS A 81 2.63 8.80 7.65
CA LYS A 81 3.42 9.95 8.06
C LYS A 81 2.53 10.97 8.77
N SER A 82 3.00 11.49 9.89
CA SER A 82 2.40 12.68 10.51
C SER A 82 2.77 13.92 9.69
N SER A 83 1.81 14.78 9.43
CA SER A 83 1.96 15.99 8.62
C SER A 83 1.22 17.14 9.30
N ASP A 84 1.51 18.36 8.89
CA ASP A 84 0.65 19.50 9.17
C ASP A 84 -0.35 19.71 8.00
N LEU A 85 -1.37 20.54 8.22
CA LEU A 85 -2.38 20.84 7.20
C LEU A 85 -1.78 21.53 5.97
N ASP A 86 -0.77 22.37 6.16
CA ASP A 86 -0.16 23.16 5.09
C ASP A 86 0.59 22.27 4.09
N ASP A 87 1.23 21.19 4.57
CA ASP A 87 1.99 20.23 3.75
C ASP A 87 1.11 19.11 3.18
N LEU A 88 -0.14 19.01 3.62
CA LEU A 88 -1.01 17.86 3.34
C LEU A 88 -1.25 17.66 1.84
N VAL A 89 -1.47 18.74 1.11
CA VAL A 89 -1.74 18.69 -0.34
C VAL A 89 -0.51 18.18 -1.08
N ASP A 90 0.68 18.66 -0.71
CA ASP A 90 1.93 18.25 -1.33
C ASP A 90 2.24 16.78 -1.05
N GLU A 91 1.97 16.31 0.16
CA GLU A 91 2.10 14.90 0.53
C GLU A 91 1.14 14.01 -0.27
N VAL A 92 -0.14 14.38 -0.36
CA VAL A 92 -1.11 13.62 -1.16
C VAL A 92 -0.73 13.62 -2.64
N GLN A 93 -0.29 14.76 -3.19
CA GLN A 93 0.15 14.85 -4.58
C GLN A 93 1.37 13.97 -4.85
N TRP A 94 2.33 13.92 -3.93
CA TRP A 94 3.48 13.04 -4.06
C TRP A 94 3.04 11.57 -4.06
N ILE A 95 2.17 11.16 -3.12
CA ILE A 95 1.67 9.79 -3.07
C ILE A 95 0.89 9.44 -4.34
N LEU A 96 0.12 10.37 -4.92
CA LEU A 96 -0.62 10.14 -6.16
C LEU A 96 0.31 9.80 -7.34
N LYS A 97 1.57 10.26 -7.33
CA LYS A 97 2.57 9.94 -8.35
C LYS A 97 3.25 8.59 -8.15
N LEU A 98 3.04 7.93 -7.00
CA LEU A 98 3.57 6.60 -6.75
C LEU A 98 2.71 5.52 -7.40
N ASP A 99 3.39 4.61 -8.09
CA ASP A 99 2.83 3.33 -8.53
C ASP A 99 2.72 2.37 -7.36
N LYS A 100 1.57 2.41 -6.68
CA LYS A 100 1.28 1.61 -5.48
C LYS A 100 1.03 0.13 -5.80
N TYR A 101 1.00 -0.23 -7.07
CA TYR A 101 0.87 -1.60 -7.53
C TYR A 101 2.22 -2.02 -8.12
N ILE A 102 2.78 -3.10 -7.58
CA ILE A 102 4.05 -3.62 -8.05
C ILE A 102 3.79 -4.52 -9.25
N ALA A 103 4.12 -4.00 -10.44
CA ALA A 103 4.12 -4.76 -11.67
C ALA A 103 5.20 -5.87 -11.67
N PRO A 104 5.02 -6.94 -12.45
CA PRO A 104 5.97 -8.06 -12.57
C PRO A 104 7.40 -7.68 -12.99
#